data_AF-A0A4Q3BW95-F1
#
_entry.id   AF-A0A4Q3BW95-F1
#
_cell.length_a   1.000
_cell.length_b   1.000
_cell.length_c   1.000
_cell.angle_alpha   90.00
_cell.angle_beta   90.00
_cell.angle_gamma   90.00
#
_symmetry.space_group_name_H-M   'P 1'
#
loop_
_entity.id
_entity.type
_entity.pdbx_description
1 polymer ?
#
loop_
_entity_poly.entity_id
_entity_poly.type
_entity_poly.pdbx_seq_one_letter_code
_entity_poly.pdbx_strand_id
1 'polypeptide(L)'
;TSLAPGSQVVTDYLERVGLQKDLDAVGFDLVGYGCTTCIGNSGPLADPISKAVNGNDLVASAVLSGNRNFEGRVSPDVRANYLASPPLVVAYAIFGTTAKDITKDPIGAAPDGKPVYLKDIWPTTAEVSNTVAAAIDSEMFASRYANVFLGDKNWQAIDVEGSDTYTWRAGSTYVANPPYFEGMSMTPAPVQDIIEARPLAIFADSITTDHISPAGSIKADSPAGRFLLEHQVSKADFNSYGARRGHHDVMMRGTFANIRIKNQMIPGIEGGMTKHIPSGEVMAIYDAAMKYKEEGTPLVVIAGKEYGTGSSRDWAAKGTNLLGVRAVITESFERIHRSN
;
A
#
# COMPACT_ATOMS: atom_id res chain seq x y z
N THR A 1 -9.09 15.32 3.58
CA THR A 1 -10.29 14.64 3.05
C THR A 1 -10.09 14.40 1.57
N SER A 2 -10.78 13.43 0.96
CA SER A 2 -10.56 13.06 -0.45
C SER A 2 -11.71 12.21 -0.99
N LEU A 3 -12.15 12.46 -2.23
CA LEU A 3 -13.05 11.58 -2.98
C LEU A 3 -12.30 10.94 -4.16
N ALA A 4 -12.19 9.61 -4.15
CA ALA A 4 -11.51 8.86 -5.21
C ALA A 4 -12.42 7.74 -5.77
N PRO A 5 -13.26 8.05 -6.76
CA PRO A 5 -14.18 7.08 -7.32
C PRO A 5 -13.50 5.98 -8.13
N GLY A 6 -14.17 4.83 -8.25
CA GLY A 6 -13.73 3.73 -9.10
C GLY A 6 -13.97 3.97 -10.59
N SER A 7 -14.85 4.90 -10.96
CA SER A 7 -15.15 5.25 -12.36
C SER A 7 -15.69 6.68 -12.46
N GLN A 8 -15.64 7.23 -13.68
CA GLN A 8 -16.18 8.56 -13.99
C GLN A 8 -17.71 8.66 -13.82
N VAL A 9 -18.44 7.54 -13.96
CA VAL A 9 -19.90 7.49 -13.77
C VAL A 9 -20.29 7.96 -12.36
N VAL A 10 -19.44 7.74 -11.36
CA VAL A 10 -19.68 8.22 -10.00
C VAL A 10 -19.76 9.74 -9.93
N THR A 11 -18.82 10.42 -10.58
CA THR A 11 -18.83 11.89 -10.65
C THR A 11 -20.08 12.37 -11.37
N ASP A 12 -20.47 11.72 -12.48
CA ASP A 12 -21.65 12.11 -13.27
C ASP A 12 -22.94 12.10 -12.44
N TYR A 13 -23.20 11.02 -11.70
CA TYR A 13 -24.42 10.98 -10.90
C TYR A 13 -24.35 11.90 -9.68
N LEU A 14 -23.17 12.12 -9.07
CA LEU A 14 -22.99 13.04 -7.95
C LEU A 14 -23.22 14.49 -8.37
N GLU A 15 -22.74 14.88 -9.55
CA GLU A 15 -22.97 16.20 -10.13
C GLU A 15 -24.44 16.39 -10.52
N ARG A 16 -25.06 15.37 -11.15
CA ARG A 16 -26.48 15.41 -11.55
C ARG A 16 -27.42 15.63 -10.38
N VAL A 17 -27.14 15.04 -9.21
CA VAL A 17 -27.96 15.25 -7.99
C VAL A 17 -27.53 16.47 -7.17
N GLY A 18 -26.51 17.22 -7.63
CA GLY A 18 -25.99 18.40 -6.94
C GLY A 18 -25.10 18.10 -5.73
N LEU A 19 -24.92 16.83 -5.35
CA LEU A 19 -24.19 16.42 -4.15
C LEU A 19 -22.69 16.70 -4.24
N GLN A 20 -22.10 16.70 -5.43
CA GLN A 20 -20.66 16.99 -5.59
C GLN A 20 -20.30 18.37 -5.00
N LYS A 21 -21.15 19.38 -5.18
CA LYS A 21 -20.89 20.73 -4.64
C LYS A 21 -20.83 20.75 -3.11
N ASP A 22 -21.71 20.01 -2.46
CA ASP A 22 -21.72 19.90 -1.00
C ASP A 22 -20.52 19.10 -0.51
N LEU A 23 -20.12 18.05 -1.23
CA LEU A 23 -18.91 17.27 -0.94
C LEU A 23 -17.64 18.14 -1.06
N ASP A 24 -17.52 18.94 -2.12
CA ASP A 24 -16.41 19.87 -2.32
C ASP A 24 -16.34 20.90 -1.17
N ALA A 25 -17.50 21.42 -0.74
CA ALA A 25 -17.57 22.40 0.36
C ALA A 25 -17.05 21.85 1.71
N VAL A 26 -17.10 20.53 1.92
CA VAL A 26 -16.52 19.85 3.09
C VAL A 26 -15.19 19.15 2.78
N GLY A 27 -14.55 19.50 1.65
CA GLY A 27 -13.20 19.08 1.26
C GLY A 27 -13.10 17.67 0.67
N PHE A 28 -14.21 17.10 0.19
CA PHE A 28 -14.23 15.83 -0.54
C PHE A 28 -14.18 16.07 -2.06
N ASP A 29 -13.25 16.92 -2.48
CA ASP A 29 -12.95 17.14 -3.90
C ASP A 29 -12.54 15.83 -4.59
N LEU A 30 -12.85 15.73 -5.89
CA LEU A 30 -12.37 14.66 -6.74
C LEU A 30 -10.83 14.72 -6.83
N VAL A 31 -10.15 13.76 -6.19
CA VAL A 31 -8.68 13.68 -6.22
C VAL A 31 -8.15 12.77 -7.32
N GLY A 32 -9.02 12.00 -7.96
CA GLY A 32 -8.68 11.13 -9.09
C GLY A 32 -9.46 9.82 -9.12
N TYR A 33 -9.35 9.10 -10.24
CA TYR A 33 -10.00 7.81 -10.45
C TYR A 33 -8.99 6.68 -10.27
N GLY A 34 -9.14 5.90 -9.20
CA GLY A 34 -8.22 4.80 -8.88
C GLY A 34 -8.13 4.49 -7.39
N CYS A 35 -7.20 3.60 -7.02
CA CYS A 35 -7.14 3.07 -5.66
C CYS A 35 -6.78 4.10 -4.57
N THR A 36 -5.93 5.08 -4.88
CA THR A 36 -5.51 6.17 -3.97
C THR A 36 -5.26 5.70 -2.52
N THR A 37 -5.97 6.25 -1.53
CA THR A 37 -5.86 5.93 -0.10
C THR A 37 -6.09 4.45 0.21
N CYS A 38 -6.94 3.73 -0.55
CA CYS A 38 -7.24 2.31 -0.30
C CYS A 38 -6.00 1.40 -0.42
N ILE A 39 -5.03 1.79 -1.25
CA ILE A 39 -3.75 1.08 -1.42
C ILE A 39 -2.59 1.73 -0.64
N GLY A 40 -2.87 2.76 0.17
CA GLY A 40 -1.86 3.51 0.90
C GLY A 40 -1.21 4.65 0.11
N ASN A 41 -1.71 4.97 -1.08
CA ASN A 41 -1.31 6.16 -1.83
C ASN A 41 -2.13 7.37 -1.34
N SER A 42 -2.05 7.64 -0.04
CA SER A 42 -2.80 8.74 0.62
C SER A 42 -2.15 10.11 0.43
N GLY A 43 -0.90 10.16 -0.03
CA GLY A 43 -0.07 11.36 0.06
C GLY A 43 0.37 11.69 1.50
N PRO A 44 1.22 12.71 1.67
CA PRO A 44 1.66 13.16 2.99
C PRO A 44 0.55 13.93 3.71
N LEU A 45 0.51 13.82 5.04
CA LEU A 45 -0.20 14.81 5.85
C LEU A 45 0.54 16.14 5.81
N ALA A 46 -0.16 17.24 6.07
CA ALA A 46 0.47 18.55 6.19
C ALA A 46 1.56 18.53 7.28
N ASP A 47 2.72 19.12 7.01
CA ASP A 47 3.90 19.10 7.90
C ASP A 47 3.59 19.44 9.38
N PRO A 48 2.76 20.46 9.70
CA PRO A 48 2.41 20.74 11.10
C PRO A 48 1.66 19.59 11.78
N ILE A 49 0.79 18.89 11.04
CA ILE A 49 0.01 17.75 11.56
C ILE A 49 0.93 16.56 11.80
N SER A 50 1.75 16.19 10.82
CA SER A 50 2.69 15.07 10.96
C SER A 50 3.67 15.32 12.12
N LYS A 51 4.20 16.54 12.26
CA LYS A 51 5.05 16.91 13.41
C LYS A 51 4.32 16.82 14.73
N ALA A 52 3.06 17.26 14.81
CA ALA A 52 2.27 17.18 16.04
C ALA A 52 1.99 15.73 16.45
N VAL A 53 1.66 14.86 15.48
CA VAL A 53 1.40 13.43 15.74
C VAL A 53 2.66 12.72 16.23
N ASN A 54 3.75 12.83 15.47
CA ASN A 54 4.99 12.11 15.78
C ASN A 54 5.74 12.70 16.98
N GLY A 55 5.70 14.02 17.17
CA GLY A 55 6.40 14.70 18.27
C GLY A 55 5.75 14.53 19.64
N ASN A 56 4.48 14.14 19.70
CA ASN A 56 3.72 13.97 20.94
C ASN A 56 3.20 12.53 21.16
N ASP A 57 3.66 11.57 20.35
CA ASP A 57 3.21 10.16 20.37
C ASP A 57 1.68 10.01 20.37
N LEU A 58 0.99 10.78 19.53
CA LEU A 58 -0.46 10.73 19.43
C LEU A 58 -0.91 9.50 18.62
N VAL A 59 -1.97 8.84 19.09
CA VAL A 59 -2.68 7.84 18.30
C VAL A 59 -3.65 8.56 17.36
N ALA A 60 -3.14 9.03 16.22
CA ALA A 60 -3.97 9.57 15.16
C ALA A 60 -4.82 8.45 14.51
N SER A 61 -6.04 8.80 14.08
CA SER A 61 -6.95 7.90 13.41
C SER A 61 -7.28 8.33 11.97
N ALA A 62 -7.52 7.34 11.11
CA ALA A 62 -8.10 7.52 9.78
C ALA A 62 -9.40 6.73 9.68
N VAL A 63 -10.38 7.30 8.99
CA VAL A 63 -11.65 6.66 8.64
C VAL A 63 -11.72 6.60 7.13
N LEU A 64 -11.94 5.41 6.55
CA LEU A 64 -11.94 5.21 5.10
C LEU A 64 -13.00 4.21 4.67
N SER A 65 -13.56 4.42 3.48
CA SER A 65 -14.49 3.50 2.82
C SER A 65 -13.76 2.46 1.95
N GLY A 66 -12.64 1.95 2.47
CA GLY A 66 -11.85 0.88 1.87
C GLY A 66 -12.24 -0.51 2.40
N ASN A 67 -11.36 -1.49 2.19
CA ASN A 67 -11.56 -2.87 2.65
C ASN A 67 -10.43 -3.42 3.53
N ARG A 68 -9.38 -2.63 3.79
CA ARG A 68 -8.21 -3.02 4.58
C ARG A 68 -7.71 -1.85 5.40
N ASN A 69 -7.33 -2.14 6.64
CA ASN A 69 -6.95 -1.14 7.65
C ASN A 69 -5.73 -1.59 8.49
N PHE A 70 -4.85 -2.41 7.90
CA PHE A 70 -3.62 -2.84 8.58
C PHE A 70 -2.75 -1.65 9.00
N GLU A 71 -2.01 -1.81 10.09
CA GLU A 71 -1.11 -0.78 10.62
C GLU A 71 -0.07 -0.36 9.57
N GLY A 72 0.16 0.95 9.42
CA GLY A 72 1.12 1.51 8.47
C GLY A 72 0.74 1.38 6.98
N ARG A 73 -0.44 0.83 6.65
CA ARG A 73 -0.91 0.71 5.27
C ARG A 73 -1.52 2.01 4.73
N VAL A 74 -2.38 2.66 5.50
CA VAL A 74 -3.14 3.83 5.03
C VAL A 74 -2.25 5.08 4.96
N SER A 75 -1.55 5.37 6.05
CA SER A 75 -0.58 6.46 6.17
C SER A 75 0.48 6.08 7.21
N PRO A 76 1.75 6.49 7.04
CA PRO A 76 2.80 6.27 8.04
C PRO A 76 2.53 7.00 9.36
N ASP A 77 1.79 8.10 9.34
CA ASP A 77 1.47 8.92 10.53
C ASP A 77 0.28 8.35 11.33
N VAL A 78 -0.45 7.34 10.83
CA VAL A 78 -1.71 6.89 11.41
C VAL A 78 -1.59 5.48 11.98
N ARG A 79 -1.95 5.33 13.26
CA ARG A 79 -1.92 4.05 13.99
C ARG A 79 -3.27 3.36 14.05
N ALA A 80 -4.37 4.12 14.08
CA ALA A 80 -5.73 3.58 14.14
C ALA A 80 -6.48 3.80 12.83
N ASN A 81 -6.89 2.74 12.14
CA ASN A 81 -7.56 2.83 10.84
C ASN A 81 -8.93 2.13 10.92
N TYR A 82 -10.00 2.86 10.58
CA TYR A 82 -11.38 2.37 10.69
C TYR A 82 -12.03 2.27 9.31
N LEU A 83 -12.54 1.09 8.98
CA LEU A 83 -13.36 0.89 7.79
C LEU A 83 -14.80 1.31 8.10
N ALA A 84 -15.36 2.19 7.28
CA ALA A 84 -16.71 2.71 7.47
C ALA A 84 -17.41 2.92 6.12
N SER A 85 -18.73 3.07 6.12
CA SER A 85 -19.48 3.44 4.92
C SER A 85 -19.10 4.87 4.48
N PRO A 86 -19.22 5.22 3.18
CA PRO A 86 -18.96 6.57 2.70
C PRO A 86 -19.62 7.70 3.52
N PRO A 87 -20.92 7.65 3.90
CA PRO A 87 -21.52 8.72 4.71
C PRO A 87 -20.93 8.80 6.13
N LEU A 88 -20.48 7.69 6.72
CA LEU A 88 -19.76 7.74 8.01
C LEU A 88 -18.38 8.39 7.87
N VAL A 89 -17.68 8.20 6.76
CA VAL A 89 -16.41 8.89 6.49
C VAL A 89 -16.63 10.42 6.48
N VAL A 90 -17.68 10.89 5.81
CA VAL A 90 -18.05 12.31 5.80
C VAL A 90 -18.43 12.79 7.21
N ALA A 91 -19.25 12.03 7.93
CA ALA A 91 -19.65 12.39 9.29
C ALA A 91 -18.47 12.50 10.26
N TYR A 92 -17.52 11.56 10.21
CA TYR A 92 -16.30 11.63 11.03
C TYR A 92 -15.34 12.73 10.61
N ALA A 93 -15.30 13.09 9.33
CA ALA A 93 -14.52 14.24 8.87
C ALA A 93 -15.06 15.56 9.44
N ILE A 94 -16.38 15.71 9.53
CA ILE A 94 -17.04 16.86 10.16
C ILE A 94 -16.83 16.82 11.68
N PHE A 95 -17.00 15.66 12.31
CA PHE A 95 -16.87 15.51 13.75
C PHE A 95 -15.42 15.68 14.26
N GLY A 96 -14.44 15.36 13.42
CA GLY A 96 -13.02 15.60 13.68
C GLY A 96 -12.38 14.66 14.71
N THR A 97 -13.10 13.66 15.23
CA THR A 97 -12.56 12.71 16.19
C THR A 97 -13.26 11.35 16.16
N THR A 98 -12.50 10.28 16.41
CA THR A 98 -13.03 8.92 16.65
C THR A 98 -13.06 8.56 18.14
N ALA A 99 -12.72 9.50 19.03
CA ALA A 99 -12.59 9.26 20.47
C ALA A 99 -13.89 9.54 21.27
N LYS A 100 -14.95 9.98 20.58
CA LYS A 100 -16.24 10.37 21.17
C LYS A 100 -17.39 9.60 20.51
N ASP A 101 -18.55 9.60 21.15
CA ASP A 101 -19.72 8.89 20.66
C ASP A 101 -20.47 9.77 19.65
N ILE A 102 -20.21 9.55 18.35
CA ILE A 102 -20.83 10.31 17.26
C ILE A 102 -22.38 10.23 17.26
N THR A 103 -22.97 9.26 17.97
CA THR A 103 -24.43 9.13 18.09
C THR A 103 -25.03 10.00 19.21
N LYS A 104 -24.20 10.49 20.14
CA LYS A 104 -24.63 11.26 21.32
C LYS A 104 -24.05 12.67 21.36
N ASP A 105 -22.85 12.85 20.85
CA ASP A 105 -22.19 14.15 20.80
C ASP A 105 -22.66 14.96 19.58
N PRO A 106 -22.79 16.30 19.69
CA PRO A 106 -23.06 17.13 18.53
C PRO A 106 -21.87 17.09 17.57
N ILE A 107 -22.15 16.88 16.29
CA ILE A 107 -21.14 16.83 15.23
C ILE A 107 -20.72 18.23 14.74
N GLY A 108 -21.55 19.24 15.02
CA GLY A 108 -21.31 20.63 14.67
C GLY A 108 -22.36 21.56 15.26
N ALA A 109 -22.29 22.83 14.89
CA ALA A 109 -23.29 23.83 15.25
C ALA A 109 -23.83 24.52 13.98
N ALA A 110 -25.15 24.73 13.95
CA ALA A 110 -25.78 25.53 12.91
C ALA A 110 -25.39 27.02 13.06
N PRO A 111 -25.61 27.86 12.02
CA PRO A 111 -25.30 29.30 12.10
C PRO A 111 -26.00 30.05 13.25
N ASP A 112 -27.13 29.53 13.74
CA ASP A 112 -27.87 30.05 14.89
C ASP A 112 -27.36 29.53 16.25
N GLY A 113 -26.27 28.75 16.25
CA GLY A 113 -25.64 28.18 17.43
C GLY A 113 -26.29 26.89 17.95
N LYS A 114 -27.35 26.37 17.31
CA LYS A 114 -27.97 25.12 17.74
C LYS A 114 -27.05 23.92 17.48
N PRO A 115 -26.92 22.98 18.43
CA PRO A 115 -26.17 21.75 18.21
C PRO A 115 -26.85 20.91 17.13
N VAL A 116 -26.05 20.41 16.19
CA VAL A 116 -26.46 19.46 15.15
C VAL A 116 -25.88 18.09 15.50
N TYR A 117 -26.73 17.07 15.51
CA TYR A 117 -26.37 15.69 15.79
C TYR A 117 -26.37 14.86 14.50
N LEU A 118 -25.71 13.70 14.53
CA LEU A 118 -25.68 12.77 13.38
C LEU A 118 -27.09 12.44 12.86
N LYS A 119 -28.03 12.17 13.77
CA LYS A 119 -29.43 11.85 13.43
C LYS A 119 -30.16 12.96 12.68
N ASP A 120 -29.71 14.21 12.79
CA ASP A 120 -30.37 15.36 12.18
C ASP A 120 -29.99 15.51 10.69
N ILE A 121 -28.88 14.90 10.28
CA ILE A 121 -28.34 14.99 8.90
C ILE A 121 -28.25 13.63 8.19
N TRP A 122 -28.57 12.54 8.88
CA TRP A 122 -28.42 11.19 8.32
C TRP A 122 -29.56 10.90 7.32
N PRO A 123 -29.26 10.58 6.05
CA PRO A 123 -30.31 10.33 5.07
C PRO A 123 -31.03 9.02 5.37
N THR A 124 -32.33 9.01 5.15
CA THR A 124 -33.14 7.79 5.22
C THR A 124 -32.87 6.89 4.01
N THR A 125 -33.10 5.59 4.17
CA THR A 125 -32.99 4.63 3.06
C THR A 125 -33.88 5.03 1.87
N ALA A 126 -35.06 5.59 2.14
CA ALA A 126 -35.99 6.03 1.10
C ALA A 126 -35.44 7.21 0.29
N GLU A 127 -34.88 8.23 0.96
CA GLU A 127 -34.25 9.37 0.28
C GLU A 127 -33.07 8.93 -0.60
N VAL A 128 -32.21 8.03 -0.10
CA VAL A 128 -31.10 7.48 -0.89
C VAL A 128 -31.61 6.71 -2.10
N SER A 129 -32.59 5.82 -1.91
CA SER A 129 -33.13 4.97 -2.97
C SER A 129 -33.80 5.79 -4.07
N ASN A 130 -34.60 6.79 -3.69
CA ASN A 130 -35.27 7.68 -4.63
C ASN A 130 -34.27 8.54 -5.40
N THR A 131 -33.22 9.03 -4.73
CA THR A 131 -32.16 9.83 -5.37
C THR A 131 -31.39 9.00 -6.39
N VAL A 132 -31.00 7.77 -6.03
CA VAL A 132 -30.31 6.84 -6.93
C VAL A 132 -31.17 6.52 -8.17
N ALA A 133 -32.45 6.19 -7.96
CA ALA A 133 -33.37 5.87 -9.05
C ALA A 133 -33.61 7.04 -10.02
N ALA A 134 -33.55 8.28 -9.53
CA ALA A 134 -33.71 9.48 -10.35
C ALA A 134 -32.43 9.91 -11.10
N ALA A 135 -31.25 9.48 -10.61
CA ALA A 135 -29.97 9.99 -11.07
C ALA A 135 -29.22 9.06 -12.03
N ILE A 136 -29.36 7.75 -11.85
CA ILE A 136 -28.56 6.76 -12.59
C ILE A 136 -29.38 6.18 -13.74
N ASP A 137 -28.83 6.26 -14.96
CA ASP A 137 -29.39 5.61 -16.15
C ASP A 137 -28.31 4.87 -16.95
N SER A 138 -28.74 4.06 -17.93
CA SER A 138 -27.84 3.25 -18.76
C SER A 138 -26.99 4.08 -19.72
N GLU A 139 -27.42 5.29 -20.09
CA GLU A 139 -26.73 6.17 -21.03
C GLU A 139 -25.43 6.72 -20.42
N MET A 140 -25.43 7.01 -19.13
CA MET A 140 -24.20 7.35 -18.38
C MET A 140 -23.11 6.29 -18.54
N PHE A 141 -23.48 5.01 -18.45
CA PHE A 141 -22.52 3.92 -18.63
C PHE A 141 -22.10 3.80 -20.10
N ALA A 142 -23.06 3.79 -21.02
CA ALA A 142 -22.75 3.64 -22.45
C ALA A 142 -21.79 4.74 -22.94
N SER A 143 -22.04 5.99 -22.55
CA SER A 143 -21.20 7.14 -22.93
C SER A 143 -19.79 7.07 -22.34
N ARG A 144 -19.65 6.79 -21.03
CA ARG A 144 -18.34 6.72 -20.36
C ARG A 144 -17.50 5.54 -20.85
N TYR A 145 -18.12 4.38 -21.10
CA TYR A 145 -17.38 3.19 -21.52
C TYR A 145 -17.10 3.13 -23.02
N ALA A 146 -17.80 3.88 -23.86
CA ALA A 146 -17.54 3.94 -25.30
C ALA A 146 -16.10 4.34 -25.65
N ASN A 147 -15.45 5.16 -24.80
CA ASN A 147 -14.11 5.68 -25.04
C ASN A 147 -13.11 5.34 -23.93
N VAL A 148 -13.35 4.28 -23.15
CA VAL A 148 -12.55 3.96 -21.95
C VAL A 148 -11.06 3.76 -22.24
N PHE A 149 -10.71 3.29 -23.44
CA PHE A 149 -9.32 3.05 -23.86
C PHE A 149 -8.66 4.26 -24.55
N LEU A 150 -9.42 5.30 -24.87
CA LEU A 150 -8.90 6.47 -25.56
C LEU A 150 -7.88 7.22 -24.70
N GLY A 151 -8.07 7.24 -23.38
CA GLY A 151 -7.23 7.96 -22.44
C GLY A 151 -7.24 9.48 -22.64
N ASP A 152 -6.46 10.19 -21.84
CA ASP A 152 -6.30 11.64 -21.96
C ASP A 152 -5.23 12.02 -23.01
N LYS A 153 -4.97 13.33 -23.16
CA LYS A 153 -3.95 13.82 -24.09
C LYS A 153 -2.54 13.32 -23.73
N ASN A 154 -2.26 13.10 -22.45
CA ASN A 154 -0.96 12.61 -22.00
C ASN A 154 -0.77 11.14 -22.40
N TRP A 155 -1.79 10.31 -22.20
CA TRP A 155 -1.81 8.91 -22.62
C TRP A 155 -1.59 8.77 -24.13
N GLN A 156 -2.32 9.56 -24.92
CA GLN A 156 -2.22 9.53 -26.38
C GLN A 156 -0.87 10.07 -26.90
N ALA A 157 -0.17 10.90 -26.12
CA ALA A 157 1.12 11.47 -26.48
C ALA A 157 2.33 10.58 -26.12
N ILE A 158 2.11 9.41 -25.49
CA ILE A 158 3.19 8.48 -25.19
C ILE A 158 3.72 7.91 -26.50
N ASP A 159 4.97 8.21 -26.81
CA ASP A 159 5.67 7.63 -27.95
C ASP A 159 5.93 6.14 -27.70
N VAL A 160 5.55 5.30 -28.66
CA VAL A 160 5.65 3.85 -28.58
C VAL A 160 6.34 3.30 -29.82
N GLU A 161 7.38 2.52 -29.61
CA GLU A 161 8.07 1.78 -30.67
C GLU A 161 7.54 0.33 -30.69
N GLY A 162 6.95 -0.08 -31.82
CA GLY A 162 6.46 -1.45 -31.99
C GLY A 162 7.62 -2.44 -32.09
N SER A 163 7.69 -3.39 -31.17
CA SER A 163 8.70 -4.46 -31.16
C SER A 163 8.17 -5.70 -30.42
N ASP A 164 8.60 -6.89 -30.86
CA ASP A 164 8.32 -8.16 -30.18
C ASP A 164 9.16 -8.35 -28.90
N THR A 165 10.28 -7.62 -28.80
CA THR A 165 11.21 -7.69 -27.65
C THR A 165 11.43 -6.32 -27.04
N TYR A 166 11.63 -6.29 -25.71
CA TYR A 166 11.81 -5.05 -24.98
C TYR A 166 13.29 -4.65 -24.92
N THR A 167 13.61 -3.44 -25.38
CA THR A 167 14.95 -2.86 -25.25
C THR A 167 15.16 -2.32 -23.83
N TRP A 168 15.84 -3.12 -23.00
CA TRP A 168 16.16 -2.76 -21.63
C TRP A 168 17.08 -1.53 -21.57
N ARG A 169 16.66 -0.48 -20.86
CA ARG A 169 17.45 0.73 -20.66
C ARG A 169 18.24 0.63 -19.37
N ALA A 170 19.57 0.60 -19.45
CA ALA A 170 20.44 0.42 -18.27
C ALA A 170 20.27 1.52 -17.20
N GLY A 171 19.94 2.76 -17.59
CA GLY A 171 19.69 3.86 -16.65
C GLY A 171 18.25 3.93 -16.10
N SER A 172 17.38 3.00 -16.48
CA SER A 172 16.00 2.97 -15.99
C SER A 172 15.95 2.54 -14.54
N THR A 173 15.34 3.36 -13.68
CA THR A 173 15.06 3.00 -12.28
C THR A 173 13.64 2.45 -12.07
N TYR A 174 12.90 2.21 -13.15
CA TYR A 174 11.50 1.72 -13.12
C TYR A 174 11.33 0.32 -13.72
N VAL A 175 12.08 0.03 -14.79
CA VAL A 175 11.99 -1.21 -15.56
C VAL A 175 13.41 -1.74 -15.77
N ALA A 176 13.69 -2.92 -15.26
CA ALA A 176 15.00 -3.59 -15.39
C ALA A 176 14.81 -5.08 -15.71
N ASN A 177 15.73 -5.66 -16.47
CA ASN A 177 15.70 -7.09 -16.81
C ASN A 177 15.93 -7.91 -15.53
N PRO A 178 14.97 -8.73 -15.05
CA PRO A 178 15.16 -9.46 -13.81
C PRO A 178 16.04 -10.70 -13.99
N PRO A 179 16.77 -11.14 -12.95
CA PRO A 179 17.73 -12.24 -13.06
C PRO A 179 17.10 -13.64 -13.02
N TYR A 180 15.77 -13.76 -13.14
CA TYR A 180 15.05 -15.03 -12.94
C TYR A 180 15.48 -16.16 -13.88
N PHE A 181 15.95 -15.80 -15.08
CA PHE A 181 16.29 -16.72 -16.14
C PHE A 181 17.81 -16.80 -16.39
N GLU A 182 18.61 -16.12 -15.58
CA GLU A 182 20.07 -16.19 -15.69
C GLU A 182 20.55 -17.60 -15.37
N GLY A 183 21.35 -18.18 -16.28
CA GLY A 183 21.83 -19.56 -16.16
C GLY A 183 20.77 -20.64 -16.39
N MET A 184 19.54 -20.28 -16.82
CA MET A 184 18.50 -21.26 -17.12
C MET A 184 18.92 -22.13 -18.32
N SER A 185 18.83 -23.45 -18.13
CA SER A 185 19.12 -24.45 -19.16
C SER A 185 17.84 -25.21 -19.55
N MET A 186 17.85 -25.86 -20.71
CA MET A 186 16.72 -26.69 -21.18
C MET A 186 16.43 -27.88 -20.26
N THR A 187 17.42 -28.33 -19.47
CA THR A 187 17.26 -29.41 -18.50
C THR A 187 17.28 -28.83 -17.09
N PRO A 188 16.20 -28.98 -16.31
CA PRO A 188 16.18 -28.55 -14.91
C PRO A 188 17.26 -29.25 -14.10
N ALA A 189 17.95 -28.49 -13.24
CA ALA A 189 18.84 -29.09 -12.25
C ALA A 189 18.03 -29.95 -11.26
N PRO A 190 18.61 -31.04 -10.72
CA PRO A 190 17.94 -31.83 -9.70
C PRO A 190 17.69 -30.98 -8.44
N VAL A 191 16.60 -31.28 -7.74
CA VAL A 191 16.34 -30.72 -6.41
C VAL A 191 17.47 -31.18 -5.48
N GLN A 192 18.04 -30.24 -4.73
CA GLN A 192 19.10 -30.50 -3.77
C GLN A 192 18.61 -30.20 -2.35
N ASP A 193 19.19 -30.89 -1.37
CA ASP A 193 18.95 -30.64 0.03
C ASP A 193 19.39 -29.22 0.42
N ILE A 194 18.66 -28.62 1.35
CA ILE A 194 19.02 -27.34 1.97
C ILE A 194 19.81 -27.66 3.25
N ILE A 195 21.13 -27.54 3.17
CA ILE A 195 22.05 -27.91 4.25
C ILE A 195 22.54 -26.65 4.97
N GLU A 196 22.59 -26.70 6.31
CA GLU A 196 23.12 -25.63 7.18
C GLU A 196 22.49 -24.25 6.98
N ALA A 197 21.22 -24.20 6.56
CA ALA A 197 20.53 -22.93 6.35
C ALA A 197 20.39 -22.12 7.65
N ARG A 198 20.44 -20.80 7.51
CA ARG A 198 20.23 -19.85 8.60
C ARG A 198 18.88 -19.16 8.47
N PRO A 199 18.20 -18.86 9.59
CA PRO A 199 17.01 -18.03 9.55
C PRO A 199 17.41 -16.60 9.16
N LEU A 200 16.87 -16.11 8.04
CA LEU A 200 16.96 -14.69 7.68
C LEU A 200 16.08 -13.85 8.60
N ALA A 201 14.90 -14.39 8.93
CA ALA A 201 13.95 -13.78 9.85
C ALA A 201 13.07 -14.85 10.52
N ILE A 202 12.66 -14.55 11.75
CA ILE A 202 11.68 -15.34 12.51
C ILE A 202 10.53 -14.42 12.86
N PHE A 203 9.34 -14.72 12.36
CA PHE A 203 8.15 -13.90 12.54
C PHE A 203 7.10 -14.62 13.38
N ALA A 204 6.21 -13.82 13.97
CA ALA A 204 5.02 -14.33 14.66
C ALA A 204 3.88 -14.60 13.65
N ASP A 205 2.64 -14.61 14.14
CA ASP A 205 1.42 -14.81 13.36
C ASP A 205 1.08 -13.62 12.44
N SER A 206 0.25 -13.89 11.43
CA SER A 206 -0.46 -12.94 10.58
C SER A 206 0.44 -11.92 9.86
N ILE A 207 1.62 -12.37 9.41
CA ILE A 207 2.51 -11.57 8.56
C ILE A 207 1.87 -11.38 7.18
N THR A 208 1.29 -10.20 6.97
CA THR A 208 0.68 -9.83 5.68
C THR A 208 1.70 -9.67 4.54
N THR A 209 1.25 -9.75 3.29
CA THR A 209 2.09 -9.43 2.13
C THR A 209 2.50 -7.95 2.05
N ASP A 210 1.85 -7.05 2.81
CA ASP A 210 2.32 -5.68 3.00
C ASP A 210 3.55 -5.60 3.92
N HIS A 211 3.71 -6.54 4.86
CA HIS A 211 4.95 -6.68 5.63
C HIS A 211 6.09 -7.24 4.76
N ILE A 212 5.79 -8.28 3.97
CA ILE A 212 6.77 -8.98 3.13
C ILE A 212 7.21 -8.13 1.93
N SER A 213 6.30 -7.43 1.28
CA SER A 213 6.58 -6.61 0.09
C SER A 213 5.73 -5.34 0.16
N PRO A 214 6.13 -4.31 0.93
CA PRO A 214 5.39 -3.05 1.04
C PRO A 214 5.18 -2.43 -0.35
N ALA A 215 4.06 -1.70 -0.51
CA ALA A 215 3.73 -1.01 -1.76
C ALA A 215 3.77 0.52 -1.63
N GLY A 216 3.84 1.04 -0.40
CA GLY A 216 3.81 2.48 -0.11
C GLY A 216 5.18 3.16 -0.24
N SER A 217 5.36 4.23 0.52
CA SER A 217 6.51 5.12 0.44
C SER A 217 7.85 4.44 0.75
N ILE A 218 8.90 4.90 0.06
CA ILE A 218 10.28 4.46 0.26
C ILE A 218 10.99 5.45 1.19
N LYS A 219 11.56 4.97 2.30
CA LYS A 219 12.36 5.81 3.20
C LYS A 219 13.75 6.06 2.62
N ALA A 220 14.28 7.28 2.77
CA ALA A 220 15.59 7.65 2.23
C ALA A 220 16.77 6.89 2.85
N ASP A 221 16.67 6.54 4.12
CA ASP A 221 17.66 5.76 4.86
C ASP A 221 17.50 4.23 4.67
N SER A 222 16.45 3.78 3.95
CA SER A 222 16.29 2.35 3.62
C SER A 222 17.25 1.91 2.53
N PRO A 223 17.54 0.60 2.39
CA PRO A 223 18.35 0.09 1.29
C PRO A 223 17.87 0.55 -0.09
N ALA A 224 16.56 0.56 -0.33
CA ALA A 224 15.98 1.00 -1.60
C ALA A 224 16.13 2.52 -1.80
N GLY A 225 16.00 3.31 -0.73
CA GLY A 225 16.23 4.75 -0.75
C GLY A 225 17.68 5.10 -1.09
N ARG A 226 18.65 4.43 -0.46
CA ARG A 226 20.08 4.58 -0.77
C ARG A 226 20.37 4.24 -2.23
N PHE A 227 19.85 3.11 -2.73
CA PHE A 227 19.98 2.74 -4.14
C PHE A 227 19.44 3.82 -5.08
N LEU A 228 18.26 4.37 -4.82
CA LEU A 228 17.68 5.42 -5.65
C LEU A 228 18.53 6.71 -5.63
N LEU A 229 19.05 7.10 -4.46
CA LEU A 229 19.95 8.26 -4.34
C LEU A 229 21.27 8.05 -5.08
N GLU A 230 21.86 6.86 -5.00
CA GLU A 230 23.07 6.49 -5.74
C GLU A 230 22.85 6.57 -7.26
N HIS A 231 21.61 6.32 -7.72
CA HIS A 231 21.18 6.48 -9.11
C HIS A 231 20.62 7.88 -9.41
N GLN A 232 20.95 8.87 -8.58
CA GLN A 232 20.60 10.29 -8.75
C GLN A 232 19.09 10.58 -8.82
N VAL A 233 18.26 9.69 -8.27
CA VAL A 233 16.82 9.94 -8.13
C VAL A 233 16.58 10.81 -6.90
N SER A 234 15.94 11.95 -7.09
CA SER A 234 15.61 12.84 -5.97
C SER A 234 14.60 12.17 -5.02
N LYS A 235 14.60 12.55 -3.74
CA LYS A 235 13.64 12.00 -2.76
C LYS A 235 12.18 12.22 -3.19
N ALA A 236 11.87 13.33 -3.85
CA ALA A 236 10.53 13.61 -4.35
C ALA A 236 10.11 12.62 -5.45
N ASP A 237 11.08 12.08 -6.19
CA ASP A 237 10.87 11.18 -7.31
C ASP A 237 11.00 9.70 -6.94
N PHE A 238 11.22 9.36 -5.67
CA PHE A 238 11.26 7.96 -5.23
C PHE A 238 10.00 7.20 -5.62
N ASN A 239 8.86 7.88 -5.60
CA ASN A 239 7.54 7.29 -5.79
C ASN A 239 7.30 6.21 -4.71
N SER A 240 6.50 5.18 -5.00
CA SER A 240 6.22 4.09 -4.09
C SER A 240 6.88 2.77 -4.52
N TYR A 241 7.03 1.83 -3.59
CA TYR A 241 7.45 0.47 -3.95
C TYR A 241 6.50 -0.16 -4.99
N GLY A 242 5.20 0.15 -4.94
CA GLY A 242 4.24 -0.30 -5.94
C GLY A 242 4.57 0.17 -7.35
N ALA A 243 5.00 1.43 -7.50
CA ALA A 243 5.42 1.98 -8.78
C ALA A 243 6.76 1.44 -9.28
N ARG A 244 7.59 0.89 -8.38
CA ARG A 244 8.93 0.35 -8.68
C ARG A 244 8.95 -1.15 -8.98
N ARG A 245 7.78 -1.79 -9.10
CA ARG A 245 7.63 -3.24 -9.34
C ARG A 245 8.28 -3.77 -10.62
N GLY A 246 8.57 -2.91 -11.59
CA GLY A 246 9.33 -3.30 -12.78
C GLY A 246 10.84 -3.39 -12.57
N HIS A 247 11.36 -2.99 -11.39
CA HIS A 247 12.78 -2.91 -11.11
C HIS A 247 13.19 -3.81 -9.93
N HIS A 248 13.84 -4.93 -10.24
CA HIS A 248 14.12 -5.94 -9.22
C HIS A 248 15.07 -5.47 -8.11
N ASP A 249 16.09 -4.66 -8.40
CA ASP A 249 16.97 -4.13 -7.34
C ASP A 249 16.24 -3.32 -6.27
N VAL A 250 15.25 -2.51 -6.67
CA VAL A 250 14.44 -1.71 -5.74
C VAL A 250 13.53 -2.63 -4.93
N MET A 251 12.90 -3.60 -5.59
CA MET A 251 11.94 -4.49 -4.95
C MET A 251 12.61 -5.50 -4.01
N MET A 252 13.80 -6.00 -4.34
CA MET A 252 14.61 -6.82 -3.44
C MET A 252 14.95 -6.04 -2.16
N ARG A 253 15.41 -4.80 -2.31
CA ARG A 253 15.71 -3.89 -1.21
C ARG A 253 14.47 -3.51 -0.39
N GLY A 254 13.30 -3.55 -1.01
CA GLY A 254 12.01 -3.36 -0.36
C GLY A 254 11.45 -4.61 0.33
N THR A 255 12.01 -5.78 0.09
CA THR A 255 11.49 -7.03 0.64
C THR A 255 11.75 -7.08 2.15
N PHE A 256 10.69 -7.33 2.92
CA PHE A 256 10.61 -7.20 4.37
C PHE A 256 10.95 -5.79 4.91
N ALA A 257 10.94 -4.74 4.09
CA ALA A 257 11.30 -3.38 4.50
C ALA A 257 10.16 -2.59 5.17
N ASN A 258 9.04 -3.25 5.50
CA ASN A 258 7.91 -2.59 6.15
C ASN A 258 8.31 -2.05 7.52
N ILE A 259 7.88 -0.85 7.85
CA ILE A 259 8.27 -0.14 9.08
C ILE A 259 7.68 -0.74 10.36
N ARG A 260 6.67 -1.61 10.24
CA ARG A 260 5.95 -2.26 11.35
C ARG A 260 6.20 -3.75 11.47
N ILE A 261 6.99 -4.35 10.59
CA ILE A 261 7.32 -5.78 10.71
C ILE A 261 8.14 -6.00 11.99
N LYS A 262 7.87 -7.11 12.69
CA LYS A 262 8.51 -7.44 13.97
C LYS A 262 9.21 -8.79 13.84
N ASN A 263 10.53 -8.79 14.02
CA ASN A 263 11.36 -9.98 13.91
C ASN A 263 11.76 -10.47 15.31
N GLN A 264 11.39 -11.71 15.63
CA GLN A 264 11.67 -12.35 16.93
C GLN A 264 13.17 -12.54 17.18
N MET A 265 14.01 -12.46 16.15
CA MET A 265 15.48 -12.49 16.30
C MET A 265 16.04 -11.23 16.98
N ILE A 266 15.27 -10.13 17.00
CA ILE A 266 15.66 -8.83 17.58
C ILE A 266 14.50 -8.19 18.36
N PRO A 267 14.10 -8.77 19.51
CA PRO A 267 12.96 -8.29 20.29
C PRO A 267 13.07 -6.80 20.64
N GLY A 268 11.97 -6.07 20.48
CA GLY A 268 11.88 -4.63 20.77
C GLY A 268 12.25 -3.71 19.61
N ILE A 269 12.72 -4.24 18.47
CA ILE A 269 12.99 -3.46 17.25
C ILE A 269 11.84 -3.67 16.26
N GLU A 270 11.17 -2.58 15.88
CA GLU A 270 10.22 -2.57 14.75
C GLU A 270 10.91 -2.15 13.45
N GLY A 271 10.46 -2.72 12.34
CA GLY A 271 10.95 -2.40 11.00
C GLY A 271 11.69 -3.55 10.35
N GLY A 272 12.09 -3.35 9.09
CA GLY A 272 12.72 -4.34 8.23
C GLY A 272 14.16 -4.71 8.59
N MET A 273 14.38 -5.08 9.83
CA MET A 273 15.68 -5.35 10.44
C MET A 273 15.80 -6.84 10.83
N THR A 274 17.03 -7.33 10.86
CA THR A 274 17.36 -8.66 11.38
C THR A 274 18.75 -8.67 11.99
N LYS A 275 19.12 -9.78 12.63
CA LYS A 275 20.46 -10.02 13.15
C LYS A 275 21.20 -10.97 12.23
N HIS A 276 22.32 -10.52 11.67
CA HIS A 276 23.24 -11.39 10.95
C HIS A 276 23.99 -12.27 11.95
N ILE A 277 23.65 -13.56 12.03
CA ILE A 277 24.07 -14.47 13.10
C ILE A 277 25.60 -14.58 13.23
N PRO A 278 26.39 -14.79 12.15
CA PRO A 278 27.85 -14.89 12.27
C PRO A 278 28.51 -13.66 12.89
N SER A 279 28.11 -12.46 12.46
CA SER A 279 28.69 -11.19 12.95
C SER A 279 28.07 -10.67 14.25
N GLY A 280 26.85 -11.07 14.56
CA GLY A 280 26.05 -10.50 15.66
C GLY A 280 25.44 -9.12 15.39
N GLU A 281 25.73 -8.49 14.26
CA GLU A 281 25.25 -7.15 13.89
C GLU A 281 23.77 -7.14 13.52
N VAL A 282 23.06 -6.08 13.95
CA VAL A 282 21.68 -5.80 13.54
C VAL A 282 21.70 -4.88 12.31
N MET A 283 21.06 -5.29 11.23
CA MET A 283 21.05 -4.56 9.95
C MET A 283 19.74 -4.77 9.21
N ALA A 284 19.54 -4.05 8.09
CA ALA A 284 18.38 -4.26 7.23
C ALA A 284 18.36 -5.69 6.68
N ILE A 285 17.17 -6.28 6.52
CA ILE A 285 17.03 -7.66 6.02
C ILE A 285 17.70 -7.87 4.66
N TYR A 286 17.60 -6.88 3.76
CA TYR A 286 18.32 -6.91 2.48
C TYR A 286 19.84 -7.00 2.68
N ASP A 287 20.41 -6.16 3.54
CA ASP A 287 21.86 -6.11 3.78
C ASP A 287 22.35 -7.45 4.37
N ALA A 288 21.61 -8.03 5.31
CA ALA A 288 21.91 -9.35 5.88
C ALA A 288 21.83 -10.46 4.83
N ALA A 289 20.82 -10.43 3.97
CA ALA A 289 20.67 -11.39 2.89
C ALA A 289 21.84 -11.33 1.89
N MET A 290 22.34 -10.14 1.58
CA MET A 290 23.52 -9.99 0.71
C MET A 290 24.79 -10.53 1.37
N LYS A 291 25.01 -10.28 2.68
CA LYS A 291 26.13 -10.89 3.41
C LYS A 291 26.07 -12.43 3.37
N TYR A 292 24.92 -13.01 3.64
CA TYR A 292 24.76 -14.47 3.57
C TYR A 292 24.95 -15.04 2.15
N LYS A 293 24.58 -14.27 1.12
CA LYS A 293 24.84 -14.64 -0.28
C LYS A 293 26.34 -14.71 -0.56
N GLU A 294 27.13 -13.74 -0.07
CA GLU A 294 28.60 -13.75 -0.16
C GLU A 294 29.22 -14.92 0.60
N GLU A 295 28.65 -15.27 1.75
CA GLU A 295 29.08 -16.41 2.58
C GLU A 295 28.64 -17.78 2.02
N GLY A 296 27.83 -17.82 0.95
CA GLY A 296 27.30 -19.05 0.39
C GLY A 296 26.33 -19.80 1.31
N THR A 297 25.73 -19.10 2.28
CA THR A 297 24.85 -19.69 3.29
C THR A 297 23.39 -19.66 2.83
N PRO A 298 22.71 -20.83 2.72
CA PRO A 298 21.29 -20.86 2.38
C PRO A 298 20.43 -20.20 3.45
N LEU A 299 19.33 -19.58 3.05
CA LEU A 299 18.43 -18.88 3.97
C LEU A 299 17.05 -19.52 4.06
N VAL A 300 16.44 -19.42 5.23
CA VAL A 300 15.03 -19.76 5.47
C VAL A 300 14.31 -18.63 6.19
N VAL A 301 12.99 -18.57 6.04
CA VAL A 301 12.11 -17.75 6.89
C VAL A 301 11.28 -18.67 7.76
N ILE A 302 11.14 -18.32 9.04
CA ILE A 302 10.24 -19.00 9.97
C ILE A 302 9.12 -18.03 10.32
N ALA A 303 7.88 -18.49 10.35
CA ALA A 303 6.73 -17.68 10.72
C ALA A 303 5.68 -18.47 11.53
N GLY A 304 4.79 -17.76 12.21
CA GLY A 304 3.63 -18.35 12.89
C GLY A 304 2.52 -18.74 11.92
N LYS A 305 1.26 -18.49 12.27
CA LYS A 305 0.06 -18.76 11.46
C LYS A 305 -0.21 -17.64 10.45
N GLU A 306 -1.02 -17.95 9.44
CA GLU A 306 -1.54 -16.98 8.45
C GLU A 306 -0.44 -16.18 7.73
N TYR A 307 0.67 -16.84 7.41
CA TYR A 307 1.77 -16.22 6.70
C TYR A 307 1.34 -15.87 5.27
N GLY A 308 1.48 -14.59 4.89
CA GLY A 308 1.10 -14.09 3.58
C GLY A 308 -0.32 -13.54 3.44
N THR A 309 -0.96 -13.14 4.54
CA THR A 309 -2.31 -12.54 4.47
C THR A 309 -2.37 -11.28 3.61
N GLY A 310 -3.45 -11.11 2.83
CA GLY A 310 -3.77 -9.84 2.18
C GLY A 310 -3.61 -9.83 0.67
N SER A 311 -2.70 -9.00 0.14
CA SER A 311 -2.62 -8.73 -1.32
C SER A 311 -2.01 -9.90 -2.08
N SER A 312 -2.46 -10.09 -3.33
CA SER A 312 -1.97 -11.10 -4.27
C SER A 312 -0.63 -10.75 -4.95
N ARG A 313 0.24 -9.98 -4.28
CA ARG A 313 1.46 -9.47 -4.92
C ARG A 313 2.53 -10.56 -4.94
N ASP A 314 2.87 -11.05 -6.12
CA ASP A 314 3.90 -12.07 -6.32
C ASP A 314 5.31 -11.59 -5.91
N TRP A 315 5.55 -10.28 -5.84
CA TRP A 315 6.77 -9.69 -5.28
C TRP A 315 7.05 -10.12 -3.84
N ALA A 316 6.03 -10.53 -3.07
CA ALA A 316 6.26 -11.14 -1.76
C ALA A 316 7.01 -12.48 -1.86
N ALA A 317 6.83 -13.24 -2.94
CA ALA A 317 7.56 -14.49 -3.21
C ALA A 317 8.85 -14.21 -4.00
N LYS A 318 8.76 -13.45 -5.10
CA LYS A 318 9.93 -13.09 -5.95
C LYS A 318 11.02 -12.39 -5.14
N GLY A 319 10.64 -11.43 -4.30
CA GLY A 319 11.57 -10.72 -3.43
C GLY A 319 12.25 -11.67 -2.44
N THR A 320 11.46 -12.48 -1.74
CA THR A 320 11.95 -13.48 -0.79
C THR A 320 12.94 -14.45 -1.46
N ASN A 321 12.61 -14.97 -2.64
CA ASN A 321 13.51 -15.83 -3.43
C ASN A 321 14.80 -15.09 -3.85
N LEU A 322 14.70 -13.86 -4.33
CA LEU A 322 15.86 -13.07 -4.76
C LEU A 322 16.78 -12.67 -3.60
N LEU A 323 16.26 -12.62 -2.37
CA LEU A 323 17.09 -12.52 -1.16
C LEU A 323 17.84 -13.82 -0.81
N GLY A 324 17.66 -14.90 -1.58
CA GLY A 324 18.32 -16.18 -1.34
C GLY A 324 17.58 -17.10 -0.36
N VAL A 325 16.34 -16.79 0.00
CA VAL A 325 15.51 -17.66 0.84
C VAL A 325 15.07 -18.88 0.03
N ARG A 326 15.44 -20.06 0.52
CA ARG A 326 15.21 -21.36 -0.12
C ARG A 326 13.95 -22.07 0.38
N ALA A 327 13.48 -21.73 1.57
CA ALA A 327 12.24 -22.26 2.14
C ALA A 327 11.62 -21.31 3.15
N VAL A 328 10.30 -21.41 3.30
CA VAL A 328 9.53 -20.76 4.37
C VAL A 328 8.85 -21.85 5.20
N ILE A 329 9.04 -21.81 6.52
CA ILE A 329 8.48 -22.77 7.49
C ILE A 329 7.47 -22.01 8.34
N THR A 330 6.22 -22.42 8.30
CA THR A 330 5.11 -21.71 8.94
C THR A 330 4.03 -22.69 9.39
N GLU A 331 3.27 -22.31 10.41
CA GLU A 331 2.13 -23.10 10.89
C GLU A 331 0.98 -23.13 9.88
N SER A 332 0.76 -22.03 9.15
CA SER A 332 -0.21 -21.98 8.05
C SER A 332 0.08 -20.85 7.07
N PHE A 333 -0.16 -21.11 5.79
CA PHE A 333 -0.10 -20.09 4.73
C PHE A 333 -1.48 -19.60 4.35
N GLU A 334 -1.55 -18.33 3.93
CA GLU A 334 -2.69 -17.85 3.17
C GLU A 334 -2.66 -18.29 1.71
N ARG A 335 -3.86 -18.54 1.15
CA ARG A 335 -4.04 -19.30 -0.09
C ARG A 335 -3.23 -18.75 -1.27
N ILE A 336 -3.29 -17.43 -1.51
CA ILE A 336 -2.65 -16.80 -2.67
C ILE A 336 -1.14 -16.78 -2.48
N HIS A 337 -0.67 -16.46 -1.28
CA HIS A 337 0.77 -16.37 -1.02
C HIS A 337 1.44 -17.73 -1.11
N ARG A 338 0.79 -18.82 -0.64
CA ARG A 338 1.28 -20.19 -0.81
C ARG A 338 1.51 -20.57 -2.28
N SER A 339 0.68 -20.03 -3.18
CA SER A 339 0.75 -20.31 -4.62
C SER A 339 1.76 -19.45 -5.36
N ASN A 340 2.16 -18.31 -4.79
CA ASN A 340 3.17 -17.42 -5.37
C ASN A 340 4.56 -17.92 -5.02
#